data_AF-A0A7K7VHG7-F1
#
_entry.id   AF-A0A7K7VHG7-F1
#
_cell.length_a   1.000
_cell.length_b   1.000
_cell.length_c   1.000
_cell.angle_alpha   90.00
_cell.angle_beta   90.00
_cell.angle_gamma   90.00
#
_symmetry.space_group_name_H-M   'P 1'
#
loop_
_entity.id
_entity.type
_entity.pdbx_description
1 polymer ?
#
loop_
_entity_poly.entity_id
_entity_poly.type
_entity_poly.pdbx_seq_one_letter_code
_entity_poly.pdbx_strand_id
1 'polypeptide(L)'
;AVPTALLLLSLALAAPLWPALRAAPLPDVSGDRDFQLFLRKSLEFSRKIKGDVAALQDVDACLEQIGRGLRAFERALRPVRELLPAHGHLVERLQLDAANLSSNIQQQMEELGLPLVTFPAEGPGVLPTFSSPFHEQVGSFFLLRNFQRFLESALRALRHLARR
;
A
#
# COMPACT_ATOMS: atom_id res chain seq x y z
N ALA A 1 -2.97 -22.04 2.23
CA ALA A 1 -1.74 -21.29 1.98
C ALA A 1 -0.99 -21.96 0.84
N VAL A 2 -0.88 -21.31 -0.32
CA VAL A 2 0.01 -21.81 -1.38
C VAL A 2 1.44 -21.51 -0.89
N PRO A 3 2.30 -22.52 -0.70
CA PRO A 3 3.66 -22.29 -0.22
C PRO A 3 4.39 -21.30 -1.15
N THR A 4 5.11 -20.35 -0.57
CA THR A 4 6.00 -19.40 -1.26
C THR A 4 6.92 -20.08 -2.27
N ALA A 5 7.27 -21.34 -2.02
CA ALA A 5 7.98 -22.21 -2.96
C ALA A 5 7.25 -22.40 -4.31
N LEU A 6 5.92 -22.55 -4.33
CA LEU A 6 5.14 -22.70 -5.57
C LEU A 6 5.01 -21.39 -6.36
N LEU A 7 4.98 -20.25 -5.69
CA LEU A 7 5.01 -18.93 -6.33
C LEU A 7 6.38 -18.66 -6.98
N LEU A 8 7.47 -18.97 -6.27
CA LEU A 8 8.82 -18.85 -6.84
C LEU A 8 9.04 -19.85 -7.97
N LEU A 9 8.49 -21.07 -7.87
CA LEU A 9 8.56 -22.08 -8.92
C LEU A 9 7.80 -21.66 -10.18
N SER A 10 6.62 -21.04 -10.03
CA SER A 10 5.83 -20.53 -11.17
C SER A 10 6.48 -19.32 -11.84
N LEU A 11 7.07 -18.40 -11.08
CA LEU A 11 7.91 -17.31 -11.61
C LEU A 11 9.18 -17.83 -12.30
N ALA A 12 9.84 -18.83 -11.72
CA ALA A 12 11.05 -19.44 -12.28
C ALA A 12 10.75 -20.25 -13.56
N LEU A 13 9.58 -20.88 -13.66
CA LEU A 13 9.11 -21.57 -14.87
C LEU A 13 8.62 -20.61 -15.96
N ALA A 14 8.16 -19.40 -15.60
CA ALA A 14 7.79 -18.35 -16.55
C ALA A 14 9.01 -17.57 -17.10
N ALA A 15 10.10 -17.47 -16.34
CA ALA A 15 11.34 -16.81 -16.77
C ALA A 15 11.95 -17.36 -18.09
N PRO A 16 11.99 -18.68 -18.37
CA PRO A 16 12.49 -19.21 -19.63
C PRO A 16 11.52 -19.10 -20.81
N LEU A 17 10.24 -18.74 -20.58
CA LEU A 17 9.27 -18.42 -21.65
C LEU A 17 9.44 -16.98 -22.18
N TRP A 18 10.11 -16.12 -21.41
CA TRP A 18 10.32 -14.71 -21.74
C TRP A 18 11.24 -14.45 -22.95
N PRO A 19 12.35 -15.19 -23.16
CA PRO A 19 13.20 -15.02 -24.33
C PRO A 19 12.53 -15.47 -25.63
N ALA A 20 11.61 -16.44 -25.59
CA ALA A 20 10.90 -16.92 -26.78
C ALA A 20 9.94 -15.88 -27.39
N LEU A 21 9.49 -14.91 -26.60
CA LEU A 21 8.70 -13.76 -27.06
C LEU A 21 9.56 -12.64 -27.66
N ARG A 22 10.87 -12.62 -27.39
CA ARG A 22 11.80 -11.66 -27.99
C ARG A 22 12.28 -12.18 -29.33
N ALA A 23 11.61 -11.71 -30.37
CA ALA A 23 12.09 -11.71 -31.75
C ALA A 23 12.43 -13.11 -32.30
N ALA A 24 11.42 -13.98 -32.39
CA ALA A 24 11.45 -14.97 -33.46
C ALA A 24 11.49 -14.20 -34.80
N PRO A 25 12.47 -14.46 -35.69
CA PRO A 25 12.45 -13.87 -37.02
C PRO A 25 11.20 -14.41 -37.73
N LEU A 26 10.18 -13.57 -37.80
CA LEU A 26 8.96 -13.88 -38.52
C LEU A 26 9.33 -13.92 -40.01
N PRO A 27 8.88 -14.92 -40.78
CA PRO A 27 8.95 -14.83 -42.23
C PRO A 27 8.25 -13.54 -42.67
N ASP A 28 8.69 -12.94 -43.78
CA ASP A 28 8.16 -11.69 -44.36
C ASP A 28 6.68 -11.84 -44.76
N VAL A 29 5.78 -11.91 -43.77
CA VAL A 29 4.33 -11.73 -43.92
C VAL A 29 4.04 -10.24 -43.77
N SER A 30 4.79 -9.44 -44.54
CA SER A 30 4.81 -7.98 -44.46
C SER A 30 3.55 -7.33 -45.06
N GLY A 31 2.72 -8.11 -45.78
CA GLY A 31 1.61 -7.59 -46.59
C GLY A 31 0.17 -7.95 -46.19
N ASP A 32 -0.05 -8.87 -45.25
CA ASP A 32 -1.42 -9.28 -44.89
C ASP A 32 -2.06 -8.23 -43.96
N ARG A 33 -3.01 -7.47 -44.52
CA ARG A 33 -3.75 -6.40 -43.84
C ARG A 33 -4.47 -6.91 -42.59
N ASP A 34 -5.00 -8.12 -42.62
CA ASP A 34 -5.76 -8.67 -41.50
C ASP A 34 -4.83 -9.09 -40.36
N PHE A 35 -3.66 -9.64 -40.69
CA PHE A 35 -2.62 -9.93 -39.70
C PHE A 35 -2.05 -8.66 -39.07
N GLN A 36 -1.78 -7.61 -39.86
CA GLN A 36 -1.34 -6.32 -39.33
C GLN A 36 -2.40 -5.66 -38.42
N LEU A 37 -3.68 -5.79 -38.76
CA LEU A 37 -4.79 -5.32 -37.92
C LEU A 37 -4.85 -6.09 -36.60
N PHE A 38 -4.69 -7.42 -36.65
CA PHE A 38 -4.59 -8.27 -35.48
C PHE A 38 -3.44 -7.84 -34.56
N LEU A 39 -2.23 -7.66 -35.11
CA LEU A 39 -1.07 -7.22 -34.33
C LEU A 39 -1.31 -5.86 -33.66
N ARG A 40 -1.88 -4.90 -34.39
CA ARG A 40 -2.18 -3.57 -33.84
C ARG A 40 -3.17 -3.65 -32.68
N LYS A 41 -4.26 -4.43 -32.82
CA LYS A 41 -5.23 -4.65 -31.74
C LYS A 41 -4.59 -5.35 -30.54
N SER A 42 -3.83 -6.41 -30.79
CA SER A 42 -3.14 -7.16 -29.74
C SER A 42 -2.17 -6.28 -28.95
N LEU A 43 -1.40 -5.41 -29.61
CA LEU A 43 -0.53 -4.44 -28.95
C LEU A 43 -1.31 -3.43 -28.09
N GLU A 44 -2.45 -2.96 -28.57
CA GLU A 44 -3.31 -2.04 -27.81
C GLU A 44 -3.87 -2.70 -26.55
N PHE A 45 -4.38 -3.93 -26.68
CA PHE A 45 -4.82 -4.73 -25.53
C PHE A 45 -3.69 -4.99 -24.53
N SER A 46 -2.50 -5.37 -25.00
CA SER A 46 -1.34 -5.58 -24.11
C SER A 46 -0.95 -4.31 -23.37
N ARG A 47 -0.99 -3.13 -24.02
CA ARG A 47 -0.74 -1.86 -23.34
C ARG A 47 -1.80 -1.55 -22.29
N LYS A 48 -3.07 -1.81 -22.59
CA LYS A 48 -4.18 -1.63 -21.65
C LYS A 48 -4.01 -2.52 -20.42
N ILE A 49 -3.79 -3.82 -20.63
CA ILE A 49 -3.54 -4.79 -19.54
C ILE A 49 -2.36 -4.36 -18.69
N LYS A 50 -1.25 -3.93 -19.31
CA LYS A 50 -0.09 -3.40 -18.57
C LYS A 50 -0.45 -2.18 -17.72
N GLY A 51 -1.27 -1.27 -18.26
CA GLY A 51 -1.78 -0.10 -17.54
C GLY A 51 -2.65 -0.48 -16.35
N ASP A 52 -3.59 -1.42 -16.56
CA ASP A 52 -4.49 -1.92 -15.52
C ASP A 52 -3.71 -2.61 -14.39
N VAL A 53 -2.70 -3.43 -14.73
CA VAL A 53 -1.80 -4.06 -13.75
C VAL A 53 -1.01 -3.02 -12.94
N ALA A 54 -0.46 -2.00 -13.58
CA ALA A 54 0.25 -0.92 -12.88
C ALA A 54 -0.70 -0.11 -11.98
N ALA A 55 -1.94 0.12 -12.41
CA ALA A 55 -2.94 0.80 -11.61
C ALA A 55 -3.33 0.01 -10.37
N LEU A 56 -3.43 -1.33 -10.47
CA LEU A 56 -3.66 -2.21 -9.32
C LEU A 56 -2.48 -2.14 -8.33
N GLN A 57 -1.24 -2.27 -8.81
CA GLN A 57 -0.05 -2.15 -7.95
C GLN A 57 0.02 -0.81 -7.18
N ASP A 58 -0.44 0.28 -7.81
CA ASP A 58 -0.54 1.61 -7.18
C ASP A 58 -1.59 1.64 -6.05
N VAL A 59 -2.73 0.94 -6.23
CA VAL A 59 -3.73 0.76 -5.15
C VAL A 59 -3.11 0.01 -3.97
N ASP A 60 -2.40 -1.07 -4.25
CA ASP A 60 -1.78 -1.94 -3.23
C ASP A 60 -0.80 -1.15 -2.36
N ALA A 61 0.15 -0.47 -3.01
CA ALA A 61 1.16 0.33 -2.34
C ALA A 61 0.53 1.47 -1.53
N CYS A 62 -0.52 2.10 -2.07
CA CYS A 62 -1.25 3.16 -1.40
C CYS A 62 -1.95 2.67 -0.12
N LEU A 63 -2.72 1.59 -0.20
CA LEU A 63 -3.43 1.02 0.94
C LEU A 63 -2.45 0.52 2.01
N GLU A 64 -1.36 -0.14 1.60
CA GLU A 64 -0.30 -0.58 2.49
C GLU A 64 0.33 0.61 3.25
N GLN A 65 0.63 1.70 2.55
CA GLN A 65 1.22 2.90 3.15
C GLN A 65 0.26 3.60 4.13
N ILE A 66 -1.04 3.68 3.80
CA ILE A 66 -2.04 4.23 4.71
C ILE A 66 -2.14 3.35 5.96
N GLY A 67 -2.25 2.03 5.81
CA GLY A 67 -2.31 1.11 6.95
C GLY A 67 -1.08 1.21 7.85
N ARG A 68 0.13 1.28 7.26
CA ARG A 68 1.39 1.47 8.00
C ARG A 68 1.40 2.78 8.79
N GLY A 69 1.01 3.88 8.15
CA GLY A 69 0.95 5.19 8.80
C GLY A 69 0.00 5.21 9.98
N LEU A 70 -1.21 4.65 9.83
CA LEU A 70 -2.20 4.58 10.90
C LEU A 70 -1.68 3.84 12.14
N ARG A 71 -1.05 2.67 11.96
CA ARG A 71 -0.44 1.91 13.06
C ARG A 71 0.71 2.66 13.73
N ALA A 72 1.52 3.37 12.95
CA ALA A 72 2.62 4.19 13.51
C ALA A 72 2.07 5.31 14.40
N PHE A 73 1.03 6.01 13.95
CA PHE A 73 0.40 7.07 14.74
C PHE A 73 -0.38 6.54 15.95
N GLU A 74 -1.09 5.43 15.85
CA GLU A 74 -1.76 4.77 16.99
C GLU A 74 -0.78 4.56 18.16
N ARG A 75 0.42 4.04 17.88
CA ARG A 75 1.46 3.82 18.89
C ARG A 75 2.04 5.13 19.41
N ALA A 76 2.33 6.07 18.52
CA ALA A 76 2.93 7.35 18.88
C ALA A 76 1.98 8.23 19.72
N LEU A 77 0.66 8.04 19.61
CA LEU A 77 -0.34 8.74 20.42
C LEU A 77 -0.37 8.27 21.89
N ARG A 78 0.16 7.07 22.20
CA ARG A 78 0.17 6.53 23.57
C ARG A 78 0.88 7.46 24.58
N PRO A 79 2.11 7.93 24.35
CA PRO A 79 2.74 8.90 25.25
C PRO A 79 2.00 10.24 25.29
N VAL A 80 1.37 10.68 24.20
CA VAL A 80 0.60 11.95 24.19
C VAL A 80 -0.60 11.91 25.14
N ARG A 81 -1.22 10.74 25.32
CA ARG A 81 -2.31 10.55 26.28
C ARG A 81 -1.87 10.87 27.72
N GLU A 82 -0.67 10.43 28.09
CA GLU A 82 -0.10 10.66 29.43
C GLU A 82 0.28 12.14 29.63
N LEU A 83 0.70 12.82 28.55
CA LEU A 83 1.09 14.25 28.57
C LEU A 83 -0.10 15.22 28.56
N LEU A 84 -1.25 14.78 28.07
CA LEU A 84 -2.48 15.58 27.98
C LEU A 84 -3.62 14.91 28.76
N PRO A 85 -3.50 14.72 30.09
CA PRO A 85 -4.49 13.97 30.87
C PRO A 85 -5.90 14.58 30.80
N ALA A 86 -6.00 15.91 30.73
CA ALA A 86 -7.28 16.61 30.53
C ALA A 86 -7.98 16.25 29.22
N HIS A 87 -7.23 15.80 28.21
CA HIS A 87 -7.72 15.41 26.88
C HIS A 87 -7.50 13.92 26.59
N GLY A 88 -7.17 13.11 27.61
CA GLY A 88 -6.79 11.70 27.44
C GLY A 88 -7.85 10.89 26.69
N HIS A 89 -9.13 11.14 26.97
CA HIS A 89 -10.27 10.51 26.30
C HIS A 89 -10.35 10.81 24.79
N LEU A 90 -9.91 12.00 24.35
CA LEU A 90 -9.85 12.34 22.92
C LEU A 90 -8.72 11.59 22.23
N VAL A 91 -7.56 11.50 22.89
CA VAL A 91 -6.40 10.76 22.38
C VAL A 91 -6.72 9.27 22.29
N GLU A 92 -7.38 8.71 23.30
CA GLU A 92 -7.83 7.31 23.30
C GLU A 92 -8.82 7.02 22.18
N ARG A 93 -9.82 7.88 21.98
CA ARG A 93 -10.75 7.76 20.84
C ARG A 93 -10.01 7.81 19.50
N LEU A 94 -9.06 8.73 19.38
CA LEU A 94 -8.25 8.88 18.17
C LEU A 94 -7.39 7.63 17.88
N GLN A 95 -6.85 7.00 18.92
CA GLN A 95 -6.13 5.72 18.80
C GLN A 95 -7.07 4.60 18.32
N LEU A 96 -8.24 4.49 18.94
CA LEU A 96 -9.24 3.49 18.57
C LEU A 96 -9.70 3.67 17.11
N ASP A 97 -9.99 4.90 16.70
CA ASP A 97 -10.40 5.23 15.33
C ASP A 97 -9.29 4.91 14.32
N ALA A 98 -8.03 5.21 14.64
CA ALA A 98 -6.89 4.87 13.79
C ALA A 98 -6.68 3.35 13.66
N ALA A 99 -6.82 2.61 14.77
CA ALA A 99 -6.72 1.16 14.79
C ALA A 99 -7.84 0.51 13.97
N ASN A 100 -9.08 0.97 14.15
CA ASN A 100 -10.25 0.50 13.38
C ASN A 100 -10.07 0.75 11.88
N LEU A 101 -9.65 1.97 11.48
CA LEU A 101 -9.41 2.27 10.08
C LEU A 101 -8.26 1.42 9.51
N SER A 102 -7.19 1.22 10.27
CA SER A 102 -6.08 0.34 9.88
C SER A 102 -6.57 -1.10 9.64
N SER A 103 -7.40 -1.63 10.54
CA SER A 103 -7.99 -2.97 10.43
C SER A 103 -8.88 -3.09 9.18
N ASN A 104 -9.75 -2.10 8.94
CA ASN A 104 -10.59 -2.07 7.74
C ASN A 104 -9.77 -2.06 6.44
N ILE A 105 -8.68 -1.30 6.40
CA ILE A 105 -7.77 -1.28 5.24
C ILE A 105 -7.08 -2.63 5.06
N GLN A 106 -6.64 -3.27 6.15
CA GLN A 106 -6.04 -4.62 6.06
C GLN A 106 -7.04 -5.63 5.52
N GLN A 107 -8.27 -5.65 6.04
CA GLN A 107 -9.32 -6.53 5.55
C GLN A 107 -9.61 -6.29 4.06
N GLN A 108 -9.70 -5.02 3.63
CA GLN A 108 -9.91 -4.71 2.22
C GLN A 108 -8.76 -5.22 1.33
N MET A 109 -7.51 -5.12 1.80
CA MET A 109 -6.38 -5.68 1.08
C MET A 109 -6.46 -7.22 0.97
N GLU A 110 -6.90 -7.90 2.02
CA GLU A 110 -7.13 -9.35 2.01
C GLU A 110 -8.23 -9.75 1.02
N GLU A 111 -9.35 -9.02 0.99
CA GLU A 111 -10.47 -9.25 0.07
C GLU A 111 -10.06 -9.07 -1.40
N LEU A 112 -9.15 -8.14 -1.66
CA LEU A 112 -8.56 -7.91 -2.99
C LEU A 112 -7.48 -8.95 -3.35
N GLY A 113 -7.16 -9.89 -2.46
CA GLY A 113 -6.11 -10.90 -2.65
C GLY A 113 -4.70 -10.33 -2.64
N LEU A 114 -4.53 -9.12 -2.09
CA LEU A 114 -3.24 -8.46 -1.98
C LEU A 114 -2.41 -9.10 -0.88
N PRO A 115 -1.08 -9.14 -1.01
CA PRO A 115 -0.22 -9.67 0.03
C PRO A 115 -0.47 -8.91 1.33
N LEU A 116 -1.07 -9.60 2.31
CA LEU A 116 -1.23 -9.06 3.64
C LEU A 116 0.17 -8.80 4.19
N VAL A 117 0.47 -7.53 4.47
CA VAL A 117 1.67 -7.22 5.22
C VAL A 117 1.39 -7.60 6.65
N THR A 118 1.82 -8.81 7.00
CA THR A 118 2.00 -9.23 8.38
C THR A 118 3.15 -8.42 8.93
N PHE A 119 2.79 -7.31 9.57
CA PHE A 119 3.76 -6.58 10.37
C PHE A 119 4.26 -7.55 11.43
N PRO A 120 5.58 -7.65 11.65
CA PRO A 120 6.07 -8.40 12.79
C PRO A 120 5.32 -7.89 14.03
N ALA A 121 5.11 -8.77 15.01
CA ALA A 121 4.90 -8.31 16.38
C ALA A 121 6.19 -7.59 16.80
N GLU A 122 6.39 -6.37 16.31
CA GLU A 122 7.51 -5.53 16.66
C GLU A 122 7.37 -5.30 18.16
N GLY A 123 8.31 -5.89 18.91
CA GLY A 123 8.45 -5.70 20.34
C GLY A 123 8.41 -4.21 20.67
N PRO A 124 8.03 -3.83 21.91
CA PRO A 124 7.63 -2.48 22.28
C PRO A 124 8.54 -1.46 21.62
N GLY A 125 8.07 -0.88 20.50
CA GLY A 125 8.88 0.01 19.69
C GLY A 125 9.41 1.08 20.63
N VAL A 126 10.68 1.44 20.49
CA VAL A 126 11.30 2.48 21.33
C VAL A 126 10.45 3.73 21.17
N LEU A 127 9.54 3.94 22.13
CA LEU A 127 8.71 5.12 22.16
C LEU A 127 9.67 6.30 22.28
N PRO A 128 9.42 7.40 21.58
CA PRO A 128 10.26 8.57 21.71
C PRO A 128 10.30 8.97 23.18
N THR A 129 11.45 8.78 23.82
CA THR A 129 11.73 9.28 25.17
C THR A 129 12.11 10.74 25.03
N PHE A 130 11.21 11.61 25.45
CA PHE A 130 11.47 13.04 25.45
C PHE A 130 12.39 13.39 26.62
N SER A 131 13.49 14.10 26.35
CA SER A 131 14.50 14.41 27.37
C SER A 131 14.09 15.57 28.30
N SER A 132 13.00 16.29 28.01
CA SER A 132 12.51 17.43 28.81
C SER A 132 11.01 17.67 28.62
N PRO A 133 10.32 18.33 29.58
CA PRO A 133 8.91 18.72 29.44
C PRO A 133 8.63 19.63 28.23
N PHE A 134 9.62 20.46 27.84
CA PHE A 134 9.53 21.26 26.62
C PHE A 134 9.51 20.37 25.37
N HIS A 135 10.38 19.36 25.29
CA HIS A 135 10.39 18.40 24.19
C HIS A 135 9.11 17.56 24.14
N GLU A 136 8.52 17.23 25.29
CA GLU A 136 7.23 16.55 25.37
C GLU A 136 6.10 17.36 24.75
N GLN A 137 5.99 18.66 25.10
CA GLN A 137 4.96 19.54 24.55
C GLN A 137 5.15 19.77 23.05
N VAL A 138 6.36 20.12 22.63
CA VAL A 138 6.68 20.39 21.22
C VAL A 138 6.53 19.12 20.38
N GLY A 139 7.00 17.98 20.88
CA GLY A 139 6.87 16.67 20.24
C GLY A 139 5.41 16.25 20.07
N SER A 140 4.58 16.42 21.11
CA SER A 140 3.14 16.14 21.03
C SER A 140 2.43 17.01 20.00
N PHE A 141 2.75 18.31 19.95
CA PHE A 141 2.20 19.21 18.94
C PHE A 141 2.57 18.80 17.51
N PHE A 142 3.85 18.49 17.26
CA PHE A 142 4.29 18.02 15.94
C PHE A 142 3.65 16.70 15.56
N LEU A 143 3.51 15.77 16.50
CA LEU A 143 2.86 14.48 16.25
C LEU A 143 1.41 14.68 15.78
N LEU A 144 0.62 15.45 16.53
CA LEU A 144 -0.79 15.70 16.19
C LEU A 144 -0.92 16.43 14.85
N ARG A 145 -0.07 17.44 14.60
CA ARG A 145 -0.07 18.17 13.33
C ARG A 145 0.31 17.29 12.14
N ASN A 146 1.30 16.43 12.31
CA ASN A 146 1.70 15.49 11.26
C ASN A 146 0.62 14.43 11.04
N PHE A 147 -0.05 13.97 12.09
CA PHE A 147 -1.13 13.02 11.97
C PHE A 147 -2.32 13.61 11.20
N GLN A 148 -2.70 14.85 11.49
CA GLN A 148 -3.74 15.55 10.73
C GLN A 148 -3.39 15.63 9.23
N ARG A 149 -2.18 16.06 8.88
CA ARG A 149 -1.72 16.13 7.48
C ARG A 149 -1.71 14.77 6.79
N PHE A 150 -1.32 13.73 7.52
CA PHE A 150 -1.38 12.36 7.06
C PHE A 150 -2.83 11.95 6.74
N LEU A 151 -3.77 12.18 7.66
CA LEU A 151 -5.19 11.85 7.47
C LEU A 151 -5.79 12.60 6.28
N GLU A 152 -5.47 13.88 6.10
CA GLU A 152 -5.91 14.64 4.94
C GLU A 152 -5.44 14.01 3.62
N SER A 153 -4.19 13.53 3.60
CA SER A 153 -3.59 12.90 2.43
C SER A 153 -4.18 11.52 2.17
N ALA A 154 -4.34 10.70 3.22
CA ALA A 154 -5.00 9.41 3.16
C ALA A 154 -6.44 9.53 2.66
N LEU A 155 -7.20 10.53 3.15
CA LEU A 155 -8.58 10.77 2.73
C LEU A 155 -8.66 11.17 1.25
N ARG A 156 -7.73 12.00 0.75
CA ARG A 156 -7.66 12.32 -0.68
C ARG A 156 -7.37 11.07 -1.52
N ALA A 157 -6.42 10.24 -1.09
CA ALA A 157 -6.08 9.00 -1.78
C ALA A 157 -7.26 8.03 -1.80
N LEU A 158 -7.93 7.80 -0.67
CA LEU A 158 -9.11 6.93 -0.58
C LEU A 158 -10.26 7.43 -1.46
N ARG A 159 -10.50 8.74 -1.52
CA ARG A 159 -11.50 9.32 -2.44
C ARG A 159 -11.13 9.12 -3.90
N HIS A 160 -9.84 9.14 -4.24
CA HIS A 160 -9.37 8.89 -5.60
C HIS A 160 -9.59 7.42 -5.98
N LEU A 161 -9.28 6.49 -5.06
CA LEU A 161 -9.54 5.06 -5.24
C LEU A 161 -11.04 4.76 -5.38
N ALA A 162 -11.90 5.41 -4.59
CA ALA A 162 -13.35 5.22 -4.65
C ALA A 162 -14.01 5.77 -5.93
N ARG A 163 -13.28 6.56 -6.74
CA ARG A 163 -13.77 7.14 -8.01
C ARG A 163 -13.18 6.48 -9.25
N ARG A 164 -12.20 5.58 -9.09
CA ARG A 164 -11.70 4.73 -10.18
C ARG A 164 -12.68 3.60 -10.44
#